data_AF-A0A7C2I1V8-F1
#
_entry.id   AF-A0A7C2I1V8-F1
#
_cell.length_a   1.000
_cell.length_b   1.000
_cell.length_c   1.000
_cell.angle_alpha   90.00
_cell.angle_beta   90.00
_cell.angle_gamma   90.00
#
_symmetry.space_group_name_H-M   'P 1'
#
loop_
_entity.id
_entity.type
_entity.pdbx_description
1 polymer ?
#
loop_
_entity_poly.entity_id
_entity_poly.type
_entity_poly.pdbx_seq_one_letter_code
_entity_poly.pdbx_strand_id
1 'polypeptide(L)'
;MDIHRADVLAVGSREGADVYLVVEVSWVIDQEDVERARDRAILLERTGVRALPVVAGRVMHPAVEEVARAAGVWRVLDGSVRAPAA
;
A
#
# COMPACT_ATOMS: atom_id res chain seq x y z
N MET A 1 -13.75 -12.43 1.66
CA MET A 1 -13.09 -11.38 0.86
C MET A 1 -11.87 -10.92 1.62
N ASP A 2 -10.65 -11.16 1.14
CA ASP A 2 -9.39 -11.03 1.90
C ASP A 2 -9.01 -9.59 2.32
N ILE A 3 -9.79 -8.58 1.90
CA ILE A 3 -9.60 -7.17 2.28
C ILE A 3 -9.74 -6.91 3.79
N HIS A 4 -10.55 -7.70 4.50
CA HIS A 4 -10.77 -7.56 5.95
C HIS A 4 -9.52 -7.81 6.80
N ARG A 5 -8.45 -8.35 6.19
CA ARG A 5 -7.16 -8.61 6.85
C ARG A 5 -6.13 -7.52 6.60
N ALA A 6 -6.48 -6.44 5.90
CA ALA A 6 -5.63 -5.26 5.84
C ALA A 6 -5.51 -4.66 7.24
N ASP A 7 -4.33 -4.20 7.62
CA ASP A 7 -4.10 -3.61 8.95
C ASP A 7 -4.83 -2.26 9.10
N VAL A 8 -4.84 -1.46 8.03
CA VAL A 8 -5.59 -0.19 7.99
C VAL A 8 -6.28 -0.01 6.64
N LEU A 9 -7.54 0.42 6.71
CA LEU A 9 -8.27 1.02 5.60
C LEU A 9 -8.55 2.47 5.94
N ALA A 10 -8.14 3.38 5.06
CA ALA A 10 -8.44 4.80 5.17
C ALA A 10 -9.12 5.28 3.89
N VAL A 11 -9.98 6.30 4.00
CA VAL A 11 -10.58 6.97 2.86
C VAL A 11 -10.18 8.42 2.86
N GLY A 12 -9.85 8.95 1.68
CA GLY A 12 -9.54 10.35 1.47
C GLY A 12 -9.97 10.80 0.08
N SER A 13 -9.71 12.07 -0.23
CA SER A 13 -9.94 12.62 -1.57
C SER A 13 -8.61 12.81 -2.30
N ARG A 14 -8.55 12.38 -3.55
CA ARG A 14 -7.46 12.66 -4.47
C ARG A 14 -8.02 13.11 -5.80
N GLU A 15 -7.59 14.30 -6.23
CA GLU A 15 -8.04 14.94 -7.48
C GLU A 15 -9.57 15.05 -7.56
N GLY A 16 -10.21 15.37 -6.44
CA GLY A 16 -11.66 15.61 -6.37
C GLY A 16 -12.53 14.34 -6.32
N ALA A 17 -11.95 13.15 -6.17
CA ALA A 17 -12.73 11.93 -5.99
C ALA A 17 -12.19 11.08 -4.83
N ASP A 18 -13.06 10.23 -4.28
CA ASP A 18 -12.69 9.36 -3.16
C ASP A 18 -11.66 8.31 -3.60
N VAL A 19 -10.76 8.00 -2.67
CA VAL A 19 -9.74 6.96 -2.82
C VAL A 19 -9.53 6.27 -1.47
N TYR A 20 -9.49 4.95 -1.52
CA TYR A 20 -9.17 4.11 -0.37
C TYR A 20 -7.66 3.87 -0.32
N LEU A 21 -7.07 3.92 0.87
CA LEU A 21 -5.73 3.41 1.13
C LEU A 21 -5.88 2.03 1.77
N VAL A 22 -5.20 1.04 1.20
CA VAL A 22 -5.11 -0.32 1.75
C VAL A 22 -3.70 -0.50 2.29
N VAL A 23 -3.57 -0.48 3.60
CA VAL A 23 -2.26 -0.40 4.27
C VAL A 23 -1.94 -1.71 4.99
N GLU A 24 -0.73 -2.20 4.75
CA GLU A 24 -0.08 -3.24 5.55
C GLU A 24 1.01 -2.60 6.41
N VAL A 25 1.08 -2.96 7.69
CA VAL A 25 1.96 -2.36 8.68
C VAL A 25 2.88 -3.42 9.26
N SER A 26 4.19 -3.21 9.14
CA SER A 26 5.20 -4.10 9.71
C SER A 26 6.40 -3.33 10.27
N TRP A 27 7.14 -3.93 11.21
CA TRP A 27 8.34 -3.28 11.74
C TRP A 27 9.46 -3.23 10.69
N VAL A 28 9.74 -4.37 10.06
CA VAL A 28 10.58 -4.51 8.87
C VAL A 28 9.66 -4.92 7.72
N ILE A 29 9.62 -4.11 6.66
CA ILE A 29 8.81 -4.43 5.49
C ILE A 29 9.56 -5.41 4.60
N ASP A 30 8.88 -6.51 4.27
CA ASP A 30 9.35 -7.52 3.33
C ASP A 30 8.53 -7.54 2.03
N GLN A 31 8.85 -8.49 1.15
CA GLN A 31 8.14 -8.63 -0.12
C GLN A 31 6.68 -9.10 0.06
N GLU A 32 6.40 -9.91 1.08
CA GLU A 32 5.04 -10.40 1.34
C GLU A 32 4.12 -9.26 1.77
N ASP A 33 4.60 -8.32 2.58
CA ASP A 33 3.86 -7.09 2.91
C ASP A 33 3.44 -6.31 1.66
N VAL A 34 4.34 -6.19 0.69
CA VAL A 34 4.09 -5.49 -0.60
C VAL A 34 3.05 -6.24 -1.42
N GLU A 35 3.17 -7.55 -1.52
CA GLU A 35 2.23 -8.41 -2.25
C GLU A 35 0.83 -8.36 -1.60
N ARG A 36 0.74 -8.43 -0.27
CA ARG A 36 -0.53 -8.28 0.47
C ARG A 36 -1.19 -6.94 0.20
N ALA A 37 -0.44 -5.84 0.31
CA ALA A 37 -0.98 -4.50 0.07
C ALA A 37 -1.53 -4.37 -1.35
N ARG A 38 -0.75 -4.80 -2.36
CA ARG A 38 -1.13 -4.77 -3.78
C ARG A 38 -2.37 -5.61 -4.03
N ASP A 39 -2.34 -6.88 -3.65
CA ASP A 39 -3.39 -7.83 -4.00
C ASP A 39 -4.72 -7.46 -3.32
N ARG A 40 -4.66 -6.97 -2.07
CA ARG A 40 -5.86 -6.46 -1.38
C ARG A 40 -6.40 -5.18 -2.02
N ALA A 41 -5.54 -4.24 -2.43
CA ALA A 41 -6.00 -3.06 -3.16
C ALA A 41 -6.72 -3.45 -4.46
N ILE A 42 -6.17 -4.38 -5.25
CA ILE A 42 -6.81 -4.91 -6.46
C ILE A 42 -8.17 -5.53 -6.16
N LEU A 43 -8.28 -6.29 -5.07
CA LEU A 43 -9.57 -6.88 -4.66
C LEU A 43 -10.61 -5.82 -4.31
N LEU A 44 -10.19 -4.73 -3.66
CA LEU A 44 -11.08 -3.61 -3.34
C LEU A 44 -11.48 -2.84 -4.61
N GLU A 45 -10.57 -2.64 -5.56
CA GLU A 45 -10.89 -2.00 -6.85
C GLU A 45 -11.96 -2.76 -7.64
N ARG A 46 -12.00 -4.09 -7.53
CA ARG A 46 -13.05 -4.91 -8.17
C ARG A 46 -14.46 -4.62 -7.67
N THR A 47 -14.62 -3.89 -6.57
CA THR A 47 -15.94 -3.43 -6.09
C THR A 47 -16.35 -2.08 -6.69
N GLY A 48 -15.54 -1.49 -7.57
CA GLY A 48 -15.84 -0.22 -8.26
C GLY A 48 -15.35 1.03 -7.53
N VAL A 49 -14.57 0.90 -6.46
CA VAL A 49 -13.93 2.03 -5.78
C VAL A 49 -12.47 2.18 -6.22
N ARG A 50 -11.88 3.36 -6.07
CA ARG A 50 -10.44 3.55 -6.31
C ARG A 50 -9.67 3.16 -5.05
N ALA A 51 -8.63 2.35 -5.18
CA ALA A 51 -7.80 1.95 -4.04
C ALA A 51 -6.31 2.08 -4.34
N LEU A 52 -5.53 2.52 -3.36
CA LEU A 52 -4.08 2.61 -3.44
C LEU A 52 -3.45 1.63 -2.44
N PRO A 53 -2.53 0.76 -2.89
CA PRO A 53 -1.77 -0.08 -1.99
C PRO A 53 -0.68 0.72 -1.28
N VAL A 54 -0.54 0.48 0.02
CA VAL A 54 0.45 1.15 0.88
C VAL A 54 1.10 0.12 1.80
N VAL A 55 2.42 0.23 1.97
CA VAL A 55 3.12 -0.45 3.07
C VAL A 55 3.68 0.60 4.02
N ALA A 56 3.59 0.34 5.33
CA ALA A 56 4.08 1.22 6.37
C ALA A 56 4.97 0.46 7.36
N GLY A 57 6.08 1.07 7.76
CA GLY A 57 7.02 0.41 8.65
C GLY A 57 8.24 1.25 8.99
N ARG A 58 9.13 0.69 9.80
CA ARG A 58 10.33 1.41 10.24
C ARG A 58 11.45 1.33 9.22
N VAL A 59 11.65 0.14 8.62
CA VAL A 59 12.74 -0.11 7.67
C VAL A 59 12.28 -1.05 6.55
N MET A 60 12.95 -0.96 5.41
CA MET A 60 12.71 -1.80 4.23
C MET A 60 14.05 -2.06 3.53
N HIS A 61 14.29 -3.30 3.11
CA HIS A 61 15.50 -3.62 2.35
C HIS A 61 15.45 -3.00 0.94
N PRO A 62 16.55 -2.45 0.39
CA PRO A 62 16.52 -1.77 -0.92
C PRO A 62 15.97 -2.63 -2.08
N ALA A 63 16.22 -3.94 -2.06
CA ALA A 63 15.64 -4.86 -3.05
C ALA A 63 14.11 -4.93 -2.97
N VAL A 64 13.55 -4.88 -1.77
CA VAL A 64 12.09 -4.84 -1.56
C VAL A 64 11.52 -3.48 -1.95
N GLU A 65 12.28 -2.40 -1.73
CA GLU A 65 11.87 -1.05 -2.15
C GLU A 65 11.68 -0.96 -3.66
N GLU A 66 12.57 -1.59 -4.44
CA GLU A 66 12.43 -1.66 -5.90
C GLU A 66 11.21 -2.48 -6.32
N VAL A 67 10.94 -3.60 -5.64
CA VAL A 67 9.72 -4.41 -5.87
C VAL A 67 8.47 -3.59 -5.58
N ALA A 68 8.41 -2.88 -4.44
CA ALA A 68 7.29 -2.02 -4.07
C ALA A 68 7.08 -0.90 -5.10
N ARG A 69 8.17 -0.27 -5.56
CA ARG A 69 8.15 0.76 -6.59
C ARG A 69 7.56 0.23 -7.90
N ALA A 70 8.09 -0.89 -8.39
CA ALA A 70 7.63 -1.54 -9.62
C ALA A 70 6.18 -2.04 -9.53
N ALA A 71 5.73 -2.42 -8.33
CA ALA A 71 4.36 -2.86 -8.06
C ALA A 71 3.36 -1.71 -7.86
N GLY A 72 3.78 -0.44 -7.96
CA GLY A 72 2.88 0.70 -7.76
C GLY A 72 2.50 0.95 -6.30
N VAL A 73 3.26 0.43 -5.34
CA VAL A 73 2.95 0.47 -3.90
C VAL A 73 3.62 1.68 -3.24
N TRP A 74 2.81 2.47 -2.52
CA TRP A 74 3.31 3.58 -1.71
C TRP A 74 4.06 3.05 -0.49
N ARG A 75 5.15 3.70 -0.09
CA ARG A 75 5.89 3.33 1.11
C ARG A 75 5.82 4.46 2.14
N VAL A 76 5.49 4.13 3.38
CA VAL A 76 5.63 5.02 4.54
C VAL A 76 6.73 4.45 5.43
N LEU A 77 7.92 5.04 5.35
CA LEU A 77 9.11 4.57 6.06
C LEU A 77 9.51 5.57 7.13
N ASP A 78 9.46 5.15 8.39
CA ASP A 78 9.83 5.99 9.55
C ASP A 78 9.16 7.38 9.51
N GLY A 79 7.85 7.37 9.23
CA GLY A 79 7.03 8.59 9.10
C GLY A 79 7.17 9.35 7.78
N SER A 80 8.06 8.94 6.88
CA SER A 80 8.27 9.59 5.56
C SER A 80 7.51 8.88 4.46
N VAL A 81 6.73 9.63 3.67
CA VAL A 81 5.94 9.10 2.54
C VAL A 81 6.77 9.10 1.26
N ARG A 82 6.74 7.98 0.52
CA ARG A 82 7.40 7.79 -0.78
C ARG A 82 6.42 7.26 -1.82
N ALA A 83 6.27 7.98 -2.92
CA ALA A 83 5.42 7.57 -4.03
C ALA A 83 6.05 6.42 -4.85
N PRO A 84 5.24 5.63 -5.60
CA PRO A 84 5.74 4.56 -6.47
C PRO A 84 6.53 5.07 -7.68
N ALA A 85 6.31 6.30 -8.10
CA ALA A 85 7.12 6.97 -9.12
C ALA A 85 7.91 8.10 -8.45
N ALA A 86 9.22 8.11 -8.65
CA ALA A 86 10.06 9.30 -8.49
C ALA A 86 10.51 9.71 -9.90
#